data_AF-A0A9E2VLH6-F1
#
_entry.id   AF-A0A9E2VLH6-F1
#
_cell.length_a   1.000
_cell.length_b   1.000
_cell.length_c   1.000
_cell.angle_alpha   90.00
_cell.angle_beta   90.00
_cell.angle_gamma   90.00
#
_symmetry.space_group_name_H-M   'P 1'
#
loop_
_entity.id
_entity.type
_entity.pdbx_description
1 polymer ?
#
loop_
_entity_poly.entity_id
_entity_poly.type
_entity_poly.pdbx_seq_one_letter_code
_entity_poly.pdbx_strand_id
1 'polypeptide(L)'
;MAWNLFNNLGRAAAAAKGQPMPPESPRPSAPPEDPGAVMSLFSHLEELRKRLFLAAWGIVPFLLLGLVFLKPLTSFLLMPLQKLLQERGLPAALISTAPMESFNTAFKIALIAAALAGSPWILYQLWRFVAPGLYAHEKRFVRFLLPLSLVLTLAGVATLFYMILPLALSFLINFSAELGLKPFEVPTLAPEITTPLLNLPVLDGDPTNPAAGSAWVVRQIPELRVALPIDGGGISIVSVPLAKSAGVLPQFRISEYINFVLLLTLSFSIGFQLPVVLLLLSWIGILKDTHLKKFRRYALLVCVIASALVTPGDPLTLALAAIPFYGLYELSILLIKWFPAKRVAGKKETGRERWEDPKPPADPPPSQPPPQPPSQPPQPWSPPSSPPMPFNPNAGPDGEPFAGPRVEPSPGPDPSRDLPPLGMSDEEISRINEQGMSGAGQWYRANGAPPEEPRV
;
A
#
# COMPACT_ATOMS: atom_id res chain seq x y z
N MET A 1 -3.55 37.63 18.27
CA MET A 1 -2.30 37.95 19.00
C MET A 1 -1.05 37.35 18.35
N ALA A 2 -1.07 36.08 17.91
CA ALA A 2 0.09 35.43 17.26
C ALA A 2 0.48 36.00 15.87
N TRP A 3 -0.45 36.59 15.11
CA TRP A 3 -0.20 37.14 13.77
C TRP A 3 0.62 38.45 13.78
N ASN A 4 0.47 39.28 14.83
CA ASN A 4 1.20 40.55 14.95
C ASN A 4 2.66 40.38 15.40
N LEU A 5 2.96 39.26 16.09
CA LEU A 5 4.33 38.92 16.50
C LEU A 5 5.22 38.56 15.29
N PHE A 6 4.64 37.92 14.27
CA PHE A 6 5.40 37.52 13.08
C PHE A 6 5.77 38.71 12.17
N ASN A 7 4.90 39.72 12.07
CA ASN A 7 5.16 40.91 11.24
C ASN A 7 6.15 41.90 11.85
N ASN A 8 6.28 41.96 13.18
CA ASN A 8 7.22 42.88 13.85
C ASN A 8 8.68 42.40 13.77
N LEU A 9 8.90 41.09 13.64
CA LEU A 9 10.25 40.52 13.42
C LEU A 9 10.85 40.89 12.06
N GLY A 10 10.01 41.10 11.03
CA GLY A 10 10.46 41.54 9.71
C GLY A 10 10.97 42.99 9.67
N ARG A 11 10.47 43.87 10.56
CA ARG A 11 10.87 45.29 10.60
C ARG A 11 12.17 45.50 11.37
N ALA A 12 12.47 44.67 12.36
CA ALA A 12 13.73 44.73 13.11
C ALA A 12 14.95 44.33 12.23
N ALA A 13 14.76 43.42 11.27
CA ALA A 13 15.81 43.00 10.35
C ALA A 13 16.20 44.06 9.30
N ALA A 14 15.33 45.05 9.03
CA ALA A 14 15.58 46.10 8.06
C ALA A 14 16.42 47.28 8.62
N ALA A 15 16.47 47.45 9.95
CA ALA A 15 17.15 48.57 10.60
C ALA A 15 18.67 48.37 10.79
N ALA A 16 19.20 47.17 10.54
CA ALA A 16 20.62 46.84 10.74
C ALA A 16 21.50 47.05 9.49
N LYS A 17 20.95 47.57 8.38
CA LYS A 17 21.60 47.58 7.06
C LYS A 17 22.49 48.81 6.78
N GLY A 18 22.86 49.58 7.79
CA GLY A 18 23.44 50.92 7.64
C GLY A 18 24.79 51.18 8.32
N GLN A 19 25.57 50.16 8.71
CA GLN A 19 26.89 50.36 9.33
C GLN A 19 28.03 49.92 8.39
N PRO A 20 29.09 50.73 8.19
CA PRO A 20 30.25 50.34 7.39
C PRO A 20 31.14 49.33 8.16
N MET A 21 31.59 48.26 7.48
CA MET A 21 32.37 47.16 8.06
C MET A 21 33.88 47.48 8.16
N PRO A 22 34.59 47.04 9.22
CA PRO A 22 36.06 47.02 9.31
C PRO A 22 36.68 45.87 8.47
N PRO A 23 37.99 45.92 8.15
CA PRO A 23 38.61 45.03 7.15
C PRO A 23 38.65 43.57 7.59
N GLU A 24 38.40 42.69 6.62
CA GLU A 24 38.12 41.27 6.76
C GLU A 24 39.39 40.43 7.02
N SER A 25 39.41 39.68 8.13
CA SER A 25 40.39 38.61 8.37
C SER A 25 39.96 37.31 7.65
N PRO A 26 40.89 36.46 7.18
CA PRO A 26 40.54 35.27 6.40
C PRO A 26 39.67 34.31 7.23
N ARG A 27 38.46 34.00 6.72
CA ARG A 27 37.54 33.06 7.36
C ARG A 27 38.08 31.62 7.21
N PRO A 28 37.98 30.76 8.24
CA PRO A 28 38.19 29.33 8.07
C PRO A 28 37.19 28.78 7.04
N SER A 29 37.67 27.96 6.11
CA SER A 29 36.87 27.25 5.11
C SER A 29 35.65 26.58 5.75
N ALA A 30 34.47 26.85 5.19
CA ALA A 30 33.22 26.20 5.58
C ALA A 30 33.38 24.67 5.49
N PRO A 31 32.77 23.89 6.40
CA PRO A 31 32.72 22.44 6.25
C PRO A 31 31.95 22.09 4.96
N PRO A 32 32.31 20.98 4.28
CA PRO A 32 31.61 20.57 3.07
C PRO A 32 30.12 20.34 3.37
N GLU A 33 29.25 20.96 2.56
CA GLU A 33 27.81 20.67 2.57
C GLU A 33 27.61 19.20 2.19
N ASP A 34 27.08 18.42 3.13
CA ASP A 34 26.78 17.01 2.99
C ASP A 34 25.60 16.83 2.00
N PRO A 35 25.81 16.30 0.77
CA PRO A 35 24.76 16.19 -0.26
C PRO A 35 23.69 15.12 0.05
N GLY A 36 23.72 14.53 1.25
CA GLY A 36 22.88 13.41 1.65
C GLY A 36 22.10 13.66 2.93
N ALA A 37 21.67 14.90 3.21
CA ALA A 37 20.93 15.26 4.42
C ALA A 37 19.70 14.35 4.64
N VAL A 38 19.92 13.30 5.41
CA VAL A 38 18.91 12.41 5.96
C VAL A 38 18.02 13.31 6.81
N MET A 39 16.76 13.49 6.38
CA MET A 39 15.79 14.30 7.11
C MET A 39 15.77 13.88 8.59
N SER A 40 15.90 14.84 9.52
CA SER A 40 15.79 14.55 10.95
C SER A 40 14.39 13.96 11.25
N LEU A 41 14.26 13.04 12.20
CA LEU A 41 12.97 12.43 12.55
C LEU A 41 11.89 13.49 12.84
N PHE A 42 12.28 14.61 13.44
CA PHE A 42 11.41 15.75 13.68
C PHE A 42 10.89 16.39 12.39
N SER A 43 11.74 16.55 11.37
CA SER A 43 11.30 17.06 10.07
C SER A 43 10.34 16.11 9.34
N HIS A 44 10.52 14.79 9.50
CA HIS A 44 9.58 13.80 8.95
C HIS A 44 8.22 13.85 9.68
N LEU A 45 8.22 14.02 11.01
CA LEU A 45 6.98 14.22 11.79
C LEU A 45 6.28 15.53 11.44
N GLU A 46 7.02 16.59 11.17
CA GLU A 46 6.47 17.88 10.75
C GLU A 46 5.81 17.77 9.36
N GLU A 47 6.43 17.01 8.45
CA GLU A 47 5.82 16.68 7.17
C GLU A 47 4.54 15.84 7.33
N LEU A 48 4.55 14.79 8.17
CA LEU A 48 3.38 13.96 8.46
C LEU A 48 2.20 14.83 8.93
N ARG A 49 2.43 15.70 9.92
CA ARG A 49 1.42 16.60 10.47
C ARG A 49 0.83 17.48 9.36
N LYS A 50 1.69 18.16 8.61
CA LYS A 50 1.26 19.07 7.53
C LYS A 50 0.43 18.33 6.47
N ARG A 51 0.86 17.13 6.08
CA ARG A 51 0.16 16.29 5.09
C ARG A 51 -1.18 15.80 5.61
N LEU A 52 -1.24 15.39 6.88
CA LEU A 52 -2.47 14.98 7.54
C LEU A 52 -3.49 16.14 7.60
N PHE A 53 -3.06 17.35 7.94
CA PHE A 53 -3.93 18.53 7.91
C PHE A 53 -4.43 18.84 6.49
N LEU A 54 -3.57 18.78 5.48
CA LEU A 54 -3.96 18.99 4.08
C LEU A 54 -4.89 17.89 3.55
N ALA A 55 -4.70 16.64 3.98
CA ALA A 55 -5.59 15.53 3.65
C ALA A 55 -6.98 15.76 4.27
N ALA A 56 -7.05 16.13 5.55
CA ALA A 56 -8.31 16.43 6.23
C ALA A 56 -9.03 17.65 5.61
N TRP A 57 -8.32 18.75 5.37
CA TRP A 57 -8.89 19.95 4.76
C TRP A 57 -9.39 19.72 3.33
N GLY A 58 -8.71 18.87 2.56
CA GLY A 58 -9.17 18.54 1.20
C GLY A 58 -10.44 17.70 1.14
N ILE A 59 -10.85 17.04 2.24
CA ILE A 59 -12.12 16.31 2.33
C ILE A 59 -13.30 17.27 2.57
N VAL A 60 -13.06 18.42 3.22
CA VAL A 60 -14.10 19.41 3.56
C VAL A 60 -15.00 19.82 2.39
N PRO A 61 -14.50 20.15 1.18
CA PRO A 61 -15.41 20.47 0.06
C PRO A 61 -16.31 19.29 -0.34
N PHE A 62 -15.79 18.05 -0.29
CA PHE A 62 -16.59 16.86 -0.54
C PHE A 62 -17.60 16.59 0.59
N LEU A 63 -17.27 16.97 1.83
CA LEU A 63 -18.18 16.90 2.97
C LEU A 63 -19.34 17.88 2.81
N LEU A 64 -19.06 19.13 2.45
CA LEU A 64 -20.10 20.13 2.19
C LEU A 64 -21.01 19.66 1.04
N LEU A 65 -20.43 19.11 -0.02
CA LEU A 65 -21.19 18.51 -1.12
C LEU A 65 -22.06 17.33 -0.64
N GLY A 66 -21.48 16.42 0.16
CA GLY A 66 -22.20 15.28 0.74
C GLY A 66 -23.37 15.69 1.63
N LEU A 67 -23.25 16.79 2.37
CA LEU A 67 -24.35 17.35 3.17
C LEU A 67 -25.48 17.92 2.30
N VAL A 68 -25.15 18.58 1.18
CA VAL A 68 -26.16 19.08 0.22
C VAL A 68 -26.91 17.90 -0.43
N PHE A 69 -26.21 16.82 -0.76
CA PHE A 69 -26.77 15.62 -1.39
C PHE A 69 -27.17 14.52 -0.39
N LEU A 70 -27.41 14.88 0.88
CA LEU A 70 -27.66 13.89 1.94
C LEU A 70 -28.90 13.02 1.68
N LYS A 71 -30.00 13.63 1.23
CA LYS A 71 -31.25 12.91 0.92
C LYS A 71 -31.06 11.83 -0.15
N PRO A 72 -30.54 12.14 -1.37
CA PRO A 72 -30.31 11.12 -2.39
C PRO A 72 -29.29 10.07 -1.97
N LEU A 73 -28.24 10.45 -1.23
CA LEU A 73 -27.30 9.48 -0.65
C LEU A 73 -28.02 8.51 0.28
N THR A 74 -28.86 9.02 1.18
CA THR A 74 -29.59 8.18 2.13
C THR A 74 -30.55 7.24 1.41
N SER A 75 -31.33 7.72 0.44
CA SER A 75 -32.21 6.86 -0.35
C SER A 75 -31.43 5.80 -1.14
N PHE A 76 -30.25 6.14 -1.66
CA PHE A 76 -29.39 5.19 -2.36
C PHE A 76 -28.86 4.09 -1.42
N LEU A 77 -28.43 4.46 -0.20
CA LEU A 77 -27.99 3.49 0.80
C LEU A 77 -29.14 2.59 1.26
N LEU A 78 -30.36 3.12 1.40
CA LEU A 78 -31.52 2.36 1.88
C LEU A 78 -32.20 1.50 0.80
N MET A 79 -32.02 1.84 -0.47
CA MET A 79 -32.68 1.18 -1.60
C MET A 79 -32.49 -0.36 -1.62
N PRO A 80 -31.28 -0.92 -1.41
CA PRO A 80 -31.08 -2.38 -1.44
C PRO A 80 -31.85 -3.10 -0.34
N LEU A 81 -31.88 -2.52 0.86
CA LEU A 81 -32.63 -3.08 1.99
C LEU A 81 -34.13 -3.03 1.73
N GLN A 82 -34.66 -1.88 1.29
CA GLN A 82 -36.08 -1.71 1.04
C GLN A 82 -36.59 -2.70 -0.02
N LYS A 83 -35.82 -2.91 -1.10
CA LYS A 83 -36.14 -3.91 -2.13
C LYS A 83 -36.23 -5.32 -1.55
N LEU A 84 -35.23 -5.74 -0.78
CA LEU A 84 -35.22 -7.07 -0.16
C LEU A 84 -36.35 -7.26 0.84
N LEU A 85 -36.68 -6.24 1.64
CA LEU A 85 -37.80 -6.32 2.58
C LEU A 85 -39.14 -6.47 1.85
N GLN A 86 -39.35 -5.70 0.77
CA GLN A 86 -40.55 -5.79 -0.06
C GLN A 86 -40.68 -7.16 -0.73
N GLU A 87 -39.61 -7.69 -1.32
CA GLU A 87 -39.59 -9.02 -1.94
C GLU A 87 -39.89 -10.14 -0.94
N ARG A 88 -39.57 -9.95 0.34
CA ARG A 88 -39.86 -10.91 1.41
C ARG A 88 -41.18 -10.64 2.14
N GLY A 89 -41.96 -9.65 1.71
CA GLY A 89 -43.24 -9.30 2.32
C GLY A 89 -43.11 -8.77 3.76
N LEU A 90 -41.94 -8.21 4.11
CA LEU A 90 -41.69 -7.56 5.40
C LEU A 90 -41.94 -6.05 5.29
N PRO A 91 -42.33 -5.38 6.41
CA PRO A 91 -42.41 -3.93 6.44
C PRO A 91 -41.11 -3.27 5.99
N ALA A 92 -41.17 -2.41 4.98
CA ALA A 92 -40.05 -1.54 4.60
C ALA A 92 -39.93 -0.29 5.52
N ALA A 93 -40.50 -0.36 6.73
CA ALA A 93 -40.49 0.72 7.71
C ALA A 93 -39.29 0.56 8.64
N LEU A 94 -38.32 1.48 8.50
CA LEU A 94 -37.19 1.60 9.41
C LEU A 94 -37.59 2.47 10.59
N ILE A 95 -37.36 1.97 11.80
CA ILE A 95 -37.63 2.76 13.00
C ILE A 95 -36.39 3.55 13.42
N SER A 96 -36.62 4.74 13.98
CA SER A 96 -35.61 5.50 14.72
C SER A 96 -36.05 5.57 16.17
N THR A 97 -35.18 5.13 17.07
CA THR A 97 -35.47 4.98 18.49
C THR A 97 -35.02 6.19 19.32
N ALA A 98 -34.21 7.08 18.75
CA ALA A 98 -33.80 8.32 19.40
C ALA A 98 -33.81 9.51 18.43
N PRO A 99 -34.22 10.72 18.86
CA PRO A 99 -34.28 11.89 17.98
C PRO A 99 -32.90 12.31 17.44
N MET A 100 -31.83 12.10 18.23
CA MET A 100 -30.45 12.41 17.83
C MET A 100 -29.86 11.36 16.87
N GLU A 101 -30.48 10.19 16.75
CA GLU A 101 -30.01 9.08 15.92
C GLU A 101 -30.00 9.47 14.43
N SER A 102 -31.09 10.08 13.95
CA SER A 102 -31.19 10.49 12.55
C SER A 102 -30.15 11.57 12.19
N PHE A 103 -29.87 12.49 13.12
CA PHE A 103 -28.84 13.52 12.94
C PHE A 103 -27.43 12.92 12.86
N ASN A 104 -27.05 12.05 13.82
CA ASN A 104 -25.75 11.41 13.81
C ASN A 104 -25.56 10.51 12.58
N THR A 105 -26.62 9.81 12.18
CA THR A 105 -26.63 8.96 10.98
C THR A 105 -26.39 9.80 9.72
N ALA A 106 -27.09 10.92 9.58
CA ALA A 106 -26.92 11.86 8.49
C ALA A 106 -25.47 12.36 8.38
N PHE A 107 -24.88 12.78 9.50
CA PHE A 107 -23.50 13.27 9.52
C PHE A 107 -22.49 12.17 9.12
N LYS A 108 -22.67 10.94 9.61
CA LYS A 108 -21.82 9.80 9.24
C LYS A 108 -21.91 9.46 7.74
N ILE A 109 -23.10 9.50 7.15
CA ILE A 109 -23.29 9.26 5.71
C ILE A 109 -22.49 10.30 4.91
N ALA A 110 -22.66 11.58 5.23
CA ALA A 110 -21.96 12.65 4.54
C ALA A 110 -20.43 12.55 4.71
N LEU A 111 -19.97 12.22 5.92
CA LEU A 111 -18.55 12.07 6.23
C LEU A 111 -17.89 10.94 5.42
N ILE A 112 -18.54 9.77 5.35
CA ILE A 112 -18.00 8.64 4.61
C ILE A 112 -18.11 8.89 3.11
N ALA A 113 -19.24 9.39 2.60
CA ALA A 113 -19.35 9.78 1.19
C ALA A 113 -18.25 10.76 0.78
N ALA A 114 -17.93 11.73 1.64
CA ALA A 114 -16.84 12.68 1.42
C ALA A 114 -15.46 12.01 1.43
N ALA A 115 -15.20 11.09 2.35
CA ALA A 115 -13.96 10.33 2.40
C ALA A 115 -13.78 9.45 1.15
N LEU A 116 -14.87 8.89 0.62
CA LEU A 116 -14.87 8.07 -0.61
C LEU A 116 -14.60 8.93 -1.84
N ALA A 117 -15.33 10.03 -2.02
CA ALA A 117 -15.12 10.96 -3.13
C ALA A 117 -13.73 11.62 -3.05
N GLY A 118 -13.27 11.91 -1.84
CA GLY A 118 -11.95 12.46 -1.54
C GLY A 118 -10.82 11.43 -1.52
N SER A 119 -11.09 10.13 -1.73
CA SER A 119 -10.06 9.08 -1.63
C SER A 119 -8.85 9.31 -2.55
N PRO A 120 -9.00 9.82 -3.79
CA PRO A 120 -7.85 10.12 -4.64
C PRO A 120 -6.98 11.26 -4.09
N TRP A 121 -7.61 12.24 -3.43
CA TRP A 121 -6.88 13.33 -2.76
C TRP A 121 -6.11 12.82 -1.54
N ILE A 122 -6.76 11.97 -0.71
CA ILE A 122 -6.12 11.36 0.46
C ILE A 122 -4.88 10.57 0.02
N LEU A 123 -5.02 9.76 -1.03
CA LEU A 123 -3.90 8.98 -1.59
C LEU A 123 -2.81 9.86 -2.19
N TYR A 124 -3.17 10.98 -2.83
CA TYR A 124 -2.18 11.94 -3.30
C TYR A 124 -1.36 12.53 -2.14
N GLN A 125 -2.00 12.88 -1.03
CA GLN A 125 -1.28 13.39 0.15
C GLN A 125 -0.44 12.32 0.83
N LEU A 126 -0.95 11.09 0.92
CA LEU A 126 -0.21 9.94 1.42
C LEU A 126 1.03 9.70 0.55
N TRP A 127 0.88 9.70 -0.77
CA TRP A 127 2.01 9.57 -1.69
C TRP A 127 3.01 10.71 -1.51
N ARG A 128 2.56 11.96 -1.38
CA ARG A 128 3.47 13.11 -1.26
C ARG A 128 4.29 13.08 0.03
N PHE A 129 3.76 12.47 1.09
CA PHE A 129 4.50 12.20 2.32
C PHE A 129 5.60 11.13 2.11
N VAL A 130 5.32 10.15 1.26
CA VAL A 130 6.22 9.03 0.97
C VAL A 130 7.23 9.34 -0.15
N ALA A 131 6.89 10.29 -1.03
CA ALA A 131 7.67 10.71 -2.20
C ALA A 131 9.12 11.15 -1.95
N PRO A 132 9.55 11.65 -0.77
CA PRO A 132 10.96 11.97 -0.53
C PRO A 132 11.91 10.77 -0.75
N GLY A 133 11.41 9.54 -0.59
CA GLY A 133 12.16 8.31 -0.85
C GLY A 133 12.15 7.84 -2.31
N LEU A 134 11.56 8.61 -3.24
CA LEU A 134 11.28 8.19 -4.61
C LEU A 134 11.94 9.08 -5.66
N TYR A 135 12.49 8.49 -6.73
CA TYR A 135 13.26 9.23 -7.74
C TYR A 135 12.42 10.30 -8.48
N ALA A 136 13.06 11.41 -8.87
CA ALA A 136 12.40 12.59 -9.45
C ALA A 136 11.56 12.29 -10.71
N HIS A 137 11.96 11.31 -11.52
CA HIS A 137 11.27 10.91 -12.75
C HIS A 137 10.03 10.01 -12.50
N GLU A 138 9.89 9.40 -11.31
CA GLU A 138 8.73 8.54 -10.98
C GLU A 138 7.48 9.36 -10.65
N LYS A 139 7.67 10.65 -10.31
CA LYS A 139 6.59 11.59 -9.98
C LYS A 139 5.56 11.74 -11.11
N ARG A 140 5.93 11.45 -12.36
CA ARG A 140 5.01 11.50 -13.51
C ARG A 140 3.94 10.40 -13.45
N PHE A 141 4.29 9.22 -12.94
CA PHE A 141 3.40 8.05 -12.92
C PHE A 141 2.25 8.20 -11.93
N VAL A 142 2.41 9.04 -10.90
CA VAL A 142 1.38 9.36 -9.91
C VAL A 142 0.12 9.93 -10.56
N ARG A 143 0.27 10.69 -11.65
CA ARG A 143 -0.86 11.24 -12.39
C ARG A 143 -1.73 10.15 -13.05
N PHE A 144 -1.19 8.97 -13.30
CA PHE A 144 -1.95 7.80 -13.76
C PHE A 144 -2.57 7.01 -12.60
N LEU A 145 -1.91 7.00 -11.43
CA LEU A 145 -2.42 6.34 -10.22
C LEU A 145 -3.65 7.03 -9.63
N LEU A 146 -3.74 8.35 -9.75
CA LEU A 146 -4.84 9.12 -9.20
C LEU A 146 -6.22 8.75 -9.80
N PRO A 147 -6.43 8.75 -11.13
CA PRO A 147 -7.69 8.25 -11.70
C PRO A 147 -7.89 6.75 -11.46
N LEU A 148 -6.82 5.94 -11.44
CA LEU A 148 -6.92 4.51 -11.12
C LEU A 148 -7.48 4.28 -9.72
N SER A 149 -7.04 5.07 -8.72
CA SER A 149 -7.55 4.98 -7.36
C SER A 149 -9.04 5.31 -7.26
N LEU A 150 -9.52 6.29 -8.03
CA LEU A 150 -10.94 6.62 -8.09
C LEU A 150 -11.74 5.46 -8.68
N VAL A 151 -11.26 4.88 -9.78
CA VAL A 151 -11.88 3.68 -10.40
C VAL A 151 -11.90 2.51 -9.43
N LEU A 152 -10.83 2.29 -8.67
CA LEU A 152 -10.76 1.23 -7.65
C LEU A 152 -11.75 1.46 -6.50
N THR A 153 -11.89 2.70 -6.00
CA THR A 153 -12.91 3.00 -4.98
C THR A 153 -14.31 2.75 -5.51
N LEU A 154 -14.62 3.23 -6.72
CA LEU A 154 -15.94 3.03 -7.33
C LEU A 154 -16.21 1.54 -7.59
N ALA A 155 -15.21 0.78 -8.03
CA ALA A 155 -15.30 -0.66 -8.16
C ALA A 155 -15.56 -1.34 -6.80
N GLY A 156 -14.90 -0.90 -5.73
CA GLY A 156 -15.11 -1.43 -4.38
C GLY A 156 -16.53 -1.16 -3.87
N VAL A 157 -17.02 0.06 -4.04
CA VAL A 157 -18.40 0.43 -3.71
C VAL A 157 -19.38 -0.38 -4.56
N ALA A 158 -19.13 -0.56 -5.86
CA ALA A 158 -19.98 -1.35 -6.73
C ALA A 158 -20.01 -2.84 -6.32
N THR A 159 -18.86 -3.47 -6.10
CA THR A 159 -18.78 -4.86 -5.62
C THR A 159 -19.52 -5.03 -4.30
N LEU A 160 -19.39 -4.07 -3.38
CA LEU A 160 -20.15 -4.09 -2.14
C LEU A 160 -21.67 -4.04 -2.39
N PHE A 161 -22.15 -3.04 -3.12
CA PHE A 161 -23.59 -2.82 -3.30
C PHE A 161 -24.26 -3.91 -4.15
N TYR A 162 -23.57 -4.46 -5.15
CA TYR A 162 -24.16 -5.44 -6.06
C TYR A 162 -23.92 -6.90 -5.67
N MET A 163 -22.84 -7.23 -4.94
CA MET A 163 -22.53 -8.62 -4.58
C MET A 163 -22.65 -8.87 -3.08
N ILE A 164 -21.94 -8.09 -2.26
CA ILE A 164 -21.75 -8.43 -0.83
C ILE A 164 -22.96 -8.02 0.01
N LEU A 165 -23.48 -6.81 -0.19
CA LEU A 165 -24.61 -6.27 0.56
C LEU A 165 -25.90 -7.09 0.37
N PRO A 166 -26.36 -7.41 -0.85
CA PRO A 166 -27.58 -8.21 -1.01
C PRO A 166 -27.43 -9.61 -0.39
N LEU A 167 -26.23 -10.19 -0.46
CA LEU A 167 -25.98 -11.48 0.15
C LEU A 167 -26.01 -11.41 1.68
N ALA A 168 -25.31 -10.43 2.27
CA ALA A 168 -25.29 -10.24 3.71
C ALA A 168 -26.70 -9.98 4.26
N LEU A 169 -27.50 -9.16 3.57
CA LEU A 169 -28.88 -8.88 3.98
C LEU A 169 -29.80 -10.08 3.81
N SER A 170 -29.70 -10.82 2.71
CA SER A 170 -30.49 -12.04 2.52
C SER A 170 -30.16 -13.10 3.57
N PHE A 171 -28.89 -13.25 3.93
CA PHE A 171 -28.48 -14.10 5.05
C PHE A 171 -29.07 -13.61 6.37
N LEU A 172 -28.89 -12.33 6.73
CA LEU A 172 -29.44 -11.77 7.99
C LEU A 172 -30.95 -11.98 8.10
N ILE A 173 -31.69 -11.70 7.02
CA ILE A 173 -33.15 -11.84 6.99
C ILE A 173 -33.54 -13.32 7.10
N ASN A 174 -32.91 -14.22 6.34
CA ASN A 174 -33.18 -15.66 6.41
C ASN A 174 -32.88 -16.23 7.80
N PHE A 175 -31.71 -15.88 8.35
CA PHE A 175 -31.29 -16.32 9.68
C PHE A 175 -32.25 -15.83 10.76
N SER A 176 -32.69 -14.57 10.68
CA SER A 176 -33.69 -14.03 11.60
C SER A 176 -35.05 -14.74 11.47
N ALA A 177 -35.44 -15.14 10.26
CA ALA A 177 -36.68 -15.86 10.00
C ALA A 177 -36.62 -17.32 10.47
N GLU A 178 -35.46 -17.98 10.39
CA GLU A 178 -35.25 -19.33 10.92
C GLU A 178 -35.27 -19.36 12.45
N LEU A 179 -34.68 -18.34 13.10
CA LEU A 179 -34.74 -18.17 14.55
C LEU A 179 -36.14 -17.78 15.04
N GLY A 180 -36.89 -17.04 14.23
CA GLY A 180 -38.30 -16.73 14.44
C GLY A 180 -39.16 -17.97 14.24
N LEU A 181 -39.26 -18.79 15.30
CA LEU A 181 -40.10 -19.99 15.44
C LEU A 181 -41.18 -20.13 14.36
N LYS A 182 -41.10 -21.21 13.58
CA LYS A 182 -41.99 -21.59 12.45
C LYS A 182 -43.35 -20.86 12.48
N PRO A 183 -43.77 -20.21 11.37
CA PRO A 183 -45.09 -19.58 11.29
C PRO A 183 -46.14 -20.52 11.86
N PHE A 184 -46.98 -20.03 12.78
CA PHE A 184 -48.16 -20.75 13.22
C PHE A 184 -48.89 -21.16 11.94
N GLU A 185 -49.12 -22.46 11.73
CA GLU A 185 -49.93 -22.93 10.61
C GLU A 185 -51.27 -22.23 10.75
N VAL A 186 -51.55 -21.28 9.85
CA VAL A 186 -52.84 -20.60 9.83
C VAL A 186 -53.87 -21.72 9.70
N PRO A 187 -54.77 -21.92 10.67
CA PRO A 187 -55.75 -22.98 10.58
C PRO A 187 -56.51 -22.77 9.28
N THR A 188 -56.50 -23.77 8.40
CA THR A 188 -57.34 -23.75 7.20
C THR A 188 -58.78 -23.61 7.68
N LEU A 189 -59.37 -22.43 7.46
CA LEU A 189 -60.74 -22.17 7.86
C LEU A 189 -61.65 -23.20 7.18
N ALA A 190 -62.54 -23.83 7.95
CA ALA A 190 -63.55 -24.71 7.36
C ALA A 190 -64.36 -23.91 6.32
N PRO A 191 -64.69 -24.51 5.16
CA PRO A 191 -65.35 -23.81 4.05
C PRO A 191 -66.71 -23.19 4.40
N GLU A 192 -67.27 -23.52 5.56
CA GLU A 192 -68.55 -23.02 6.06
C GLU A 192 -68.49 -21.66 6.76
N ILE A 193 -67.29 -21.16 7.13
CA ILE A 193 -67.13 -19.82 7.73
C ILE A 193 -66.95 -18.78 6.60
N THR A 194 -68.06 -18.31 6.03
CA THR A 194 -68.06 -17.40 4.87
C THR A 194 -68.35 -15.94 5.20
N THR A 195 -68.65 -15.60 6.46
CA THR A 195 -68.88 -14.21 6.87
C THR A 195 -67.63 -13.66 7.58
N PRO A 196 -66.78 -12.87 6.89
CA PRO A 196 -65.70 -12.18 7.57
C PRO A 196 -66.31 -11.17 8.56
N LEU A 197 -65.93 -11.25 9.84
CA LEU A 197 -66.30 -10.24 10.86
C LEU A 197 -65.80 -8.83 10.49
N LEU A 198 -64.79 -8.73 9.64
CA LEU A 198 -64.19 -7.48 9.15
C LEU A 198 -63.89 -7.60 7.65
N ASN A 199 -64.61 -6.87 6.80
CA ASN A 199 -64.39 -6.85 5.36
C ASN A 199 -63.48 -5.66 4.98
N LEU A 200 -62.17 -5.88 5.00
CA LEU A 200 -61.19 -4.89 4.57
C LEU A 200 -60.92 -5.06 3.06
N PRO A 201 -61.21 -4.06 2.21
CA PRO A 201 -60.90 -4.14 0.80
C PRO A 201 -59.39 -4.29 0.60
N VAL A 202 -58.99 -5.17 -0.30
CA VAL A 202 -57.58 -5.34 -0.72
C VAL A 202 -57.37 -4.51 -1.98
N LEU A 203 -56.52 -3.47 -1.90
CA LEU A 203 -56.23 -2.52 -2.98
C LEU A 203 -54.78 -2.65 -3.44
N ASP A 204 -54.47 -2.29 -4.69
CA ASP A 204 -53.09 -2.31 -5.20
C ASP A 204 -52.26 -1.09 -4.76
N GLY A 205 -52.89 -0.09 -4.13
CA GLY A 205 -52.26 1.13 -3.62
C GLY A 205 -53.23 1.99 -2.81
N ASP A 206 -52.83 3.21 -2.47
CA ASP A 206 -53.71 4.16 -1.79
C ASP A 206 -54.76 4.74 -2.74
N PRO A 207 -56.04 4.83 -2.32
CA PRO A 207 -57.05 5.54 -3.09
C PRO A 207 -56.71 7.03 -3.17
N THR A 208 -57.05 7.68 -4.29
CA THR A 208 -56.73 9.11 -4.53
C THR A 208 -57.47 10.07 -3.60
N ASN A 209 -58.61 9.64 -3.04
CA ASN A 209 -59.36 10.39 -2.03
C ASN A 209 -59.99 9.41 -1.01
N PRO A 210 -59.23 8.95 0.00
CA PRO A 210 -59.76 8.05 1.01
C PRO A 210 -60.82 8.76 1.86
N ALA A 211 -61.95 8.11 2.14
CA ALA A 211 -62.90 8.63 3.12
C ALA A 211 -62.28 8.58 4.52
N ALA A 212 -62.54 9.60 5.36
CA ALA A 212 -62.08 9.58 6.75
C ALA A 212 -62.63 8.33 7.48
N GLY A 213 -61.75 7.60 8.17
CA GLY A 213 -62.06 6.33 8.83
C GLY A 213 -62.03 5.09 7.94
N SER A 214 -61.82 5.22 6.62
CA SER A 214 -61.71 4.05 5.73
C SER A 214 -60.39 3.29 5.98
N ALA A 215 -60.48 1.96 5.94
CA ALA A 215 -59.34 1.06 6.11
C ALA A 215 -59.26 0.07 4.95
N TRP A 216 -58.04 -0.22 4.48
CA TRP A 216 -57.80 -1.14 3.37
C TRP A 216 -56.46 -1.87 3.55
N VAL A 217 -56.33 -3.02 2.89
CA VAL A 217 -55.07 -3.77 2.85
C VAL A 217 -54.40 -3.51 1.52
N VAL A 218 -53.14 -3.09 1.52
CA VAL A 218 -52.39 -2.94 0.27
C VAL A 218 -51.84 -4.30 -0.17
N ARG A 219 -52.09 -4.69 -1.42
CA ARG A 219 -51.70 -6.00 -1.97
C ARG A 219 -50.20 -6.13 -2.18
N GLN A 220 -49.57 -5.05 -2.63
CA GLN A 220 -48.16 -5.02 -3.01
C GLN A 220 -47.22 -4.94 -1.81
N ILE A 221 -47.69 -4.32 -0.72
CA ILE A 221 -46.97 -4.20 0.55
C ILE A 221 -48.02 -4.59 1.59
N PRO A 222 -47.93 -5.77 2.24
CA PRO A 222 -48.97 -6.26 3.13
C PRO A 222 -49.05 -5.36 4.36
N GLU A 223 -49.76 -4.25 4.23
CA GLU A 223 -49.96 -3.21 5.21
C GLU A 223 -51.46 -2.92 5.28
N LEU A 224 -51.97 -2.89 6.51
CA LEU A 224 -53.28 -2.33 6.81
C LEU A 224 -53.12 -0.82 6.89
N ARG A 225 -53.83 -0.08 6.05
CA ARG A 225 -53.83 1.38 6.05
C ARG A 225 -55.17 1.90 6.54
N VAL A 226 -55.14 2.98 7.31
CA VAL A 226 -56.33 3.66 7.83
C VAL A 226 -56.20 5.15 7.58
N ALA A 227 -57.24 5.75 7.01
CA ALA A 227 -57.34 7.18 6.81
C ALA A 227 -57.84 7.87 8.08
N LEU A 228 -56.97 8.58 8.79
CA LEU A 228 -57.34 9.33 10.00
C LEU A 228 -57.61 10.80 9.66
N PRO A 229 -58.75 11.37 10.06
CA PRO A 229 -58.95 12.82 9.97
C PRO A 229 -58.01 13.54 10.95
N ILE A 230 -57.35 14.60 10.49
CA ILE A 230 -56.55 15.50 11.34
C ILE A 230 -57.31 16.79 11.62
N ASP A 231 -57.15 17.32 12.84
CA ASP A 231 -57.70 18.62 13.25
C ASP A 231 -57.14 19.72 12.31
N GLY A 232 -58.00 20.25 11.44
CA GLY A 232 -57.61 21.13 10.33
C GLY A 232 -58.11 20.70 8.95
N GLY A 233 -58.84 19.58 8.84
CA GLY A 233 -59.58 19.20 7.63
C GLY A 233 -58.78 18.39 6.60
N GLY A 234 -57.59 17.89 6.97
CA GLY A 234 -56.81 16.96 6.16
C GLY A 234 -57.03 15.50 6.54
N ILE A 235 -56.50 14.58 5.72
CA ILE A 235 -56.49 13.15 6.00
C ILE A 235 -55.05 12.67 6.08
N SER A 236 -54.69 12.01 7.19
CA SER A 236 -53.41 11.35 7.39
C SER A 236 -53.59 9.84 7.25
N ILE A 237 -52.88 9.22 6.30
CA ILE A 237 -52.89 7.77 6.13
C ILE A 237 -51.87 7.18 7.12
N VAL A 238 -52.33 6.31 8.01
CA VAL A 238 -51.48 5.55 8.93
C VAL A 238 -51.43 4.10 8.46
N SER A 239 -50.24 3.49 8.45
CA SER A 239 -50.03 2.10 8.06
C SER A 239 -49.57 1.24 9.23
N VAL A 240 -50.07 0.00 9.25
CA VAL A 240 -49.64 -1.07 10.15
C VAL A 240 -49.23 -2.26 9.30
N PRO A 241 -47.99 -2.73 9.39
CA PRO A 241 -47.55 -3.87 8.60
C PRO A 241 -48.18 -5.18 9.07
N LEU A 242 -48.68 -5.93 8.11
CA LEU A 242 -49.25 -7.26 8.26
C LEU A 242 -48.15 -8.27 7.93
N ALA A 243 -47.52 -8.80 8.97
CA ALA A 243 -46.51 -9.83 8.81
C ALA A 243 -47.12 -11.23 8.98
N LYS A 244 -46.62 -12.20 8.20
CA LYS A 244 -47.00 -13.62 8.29
C LYS A 244 -46.26 -14.38 9.41
N SER A 245 -45.51 -13.70 10.27
CA SER A 245 -44.63 -14.34 11.26
C SER A 245 -45.32 -14.49 12.62
N ALA A 246 -45.37 -15.72 13.12
CA ALA A 246 -45.72 -15.99 14.51
C ALA A 246 -44.55 -15.63 15.43
N GLY A 247 -44.77 -14.70 16.37
CA GLY A 247 -43.88 -14.50 17.52
C GLY A 247 -42.97 -13.27 17.45
N VAL A 248 -41.93 -13.27 16.61
CA VAL A 248 -40.88 -12.22 16.63
C VAL A 248 -40.83 -11.48 15.31
N LEU A 249 -41.22 -10.20 15.32
CA LEU A 249 -41.06 -9.31 14.17
C LEU A 249 -39.65 -8.71 14.18
N PRO A 250 -38.82 -8.96 13.16
CA PRO A 250 -37.55 -8.27 13.04
C PRO A 250 -37.82 -6.78 12.81
N GLN A 251 -37.45 -5.93 13.78
CA GLN A 251 -37.50 -4.48 13.64
C GLN A 251 -36.14 -3.97 13.16
N PHE A 252 -36.08 -3.52 11.91
CA PHE A 252 -34.86 -2.93 11.35
C PHE A 252 -34.75 -1.48 11.79
N ARG A 253 -33.65 -1.17 12.50
CA ARG A 253 -33.32 0.18 12.91
C ARG A 253 -32.45 0.87 11.86
N ILE A 254 -32.73 2.15 11.61
CA ILE A 254 -32.04 2.90 10.56
C ILE A 254 -30.55 3.09 10.87
N SER A 255 -30.17 3.42 12.11
CA SER A 255 -28.75 3.68 12.40
C SER A 255 -27.90 2.42 12.39
N GLU A 256 -28.41 1.27 12.83
CA GLU A 256 -27.70 -0.01 12.77
C GLU A 256 -27.45 -0.41 11.32
N TYR A 257 -28.49 -0.34 10.48
CA TYR A 257 -28.34 -0.62 9.06
C TYR A 257 -27.34 0.32 8.39
N ILE A 258 -27.48 1.63 8.62
CA ILE A 258 -26.57 2.60 8.01
C ILE A 258 -25.15 2.41 8.55
N ASN A 259 -24.93 2.24 9.85
CA ASN A 259 -23.60 1.97 10.41
C ASN A 259 -22.99 0.71 9.81
N PHE A 260 -23.77 -0.34 9.63
CA PHE A 260 -23.36 -1.57 8.99
C PHE A 260 -22.91 -1.31 7.55
N VAL A 261 -23.75 -0.71 6.71
CA VAL A 261 -23.42 -0.39 5.31
C VAL A 261 -22.23 0.57 5.23
N LEU A 262 -22.15 1.56 6.11
CA LEU A 262 -21.07 2.52 6.16
C LEU A 262 -19.73 1.88 6.52
N LEU A 263 -19.71 0.98 7.51
CA LEU A 263 -18.53 0.21 7.89
C LEU A 263 -18.09 -0.68 6.72
N LEU A 264 -19.03 -1.41 6.09
CA LEU A 264 -18.75 -2.20 4.90
C LEU A 264 -18.16 -1.32 3.79
N THR A 265 -18.79 -0.18 3.50
CA THR A 265 -18.37 0.72 2.40
C THR A 265 -16.97 1.27 2.65
N LEU A 266 -16.69 1.72 3.88
CA LEU A 266 -15.38 2.22 4.24
C LEU A 266 -14.32 1.13 4.12
N SER A 267 -14.62 -0.08 4.61
CA SER A 267 -13.67 -1.20 4.64
C SER A 267 -13.36 -1.73 3.24
N PHE A 268 -14.39 -1.90 2.39
CA PHE A 268 -14.21 -2.25 0.99
C PHE A 268 -13.43 -1.17 0.26
N SER A 269 -13.71 0.11 0.51
CA SER A 269 -13.00 1.20 -0.17
C SER A 269 -11.53 1.27 0.22
N ILE A 270 -11.20 1.10 1.51
CA ILE A 270 -9.80 1.02 1.97
C ILE A 270 -9.13 -0.24 1.40
N GLY A 271 -9.79 -1.40 1.45
CA GLY A 271 -9.25 -2.64 0.92
C GLY A 271 -9.02 -2.60 -0.60
N PHE A 272 -9.89 -1.92 -1.35
CA PHE A 272 -9.72 -1.69 -2.77
C PHE A 272 -8.58 -0.73 -3.10
N GLN A 273 -8.08 0.06 -2.15
CA GLN A 273 -6.85 0.86 -2.34
C GLN A 273 -5.56 0.06 -2.13
N LEU A 274 -5.65 -1.16 -1.61
CA LEU A 274 -4.50 -2.04 -1.37
C LEU A 274 -3.59 -2.20 -2.60
N PRO A 275 -4.09 -2.42 -3.84
CA PRO A 275 -3.22 -2.57 -5.00
C PRO A 275 -2.39 -1.31 -5.30
N VAL A 276 -3.00 -0.13 -5.14
CA VAL A 276 -2.31 1.16 -5.33
C VAL A 276 -1.26 1.35 -4.25
N VAL A 277 -1.61 1.07 -2.99
CA VAL A 277 -0.69 1.19 -1.86
C VAL A 277 0.51 0.25 -2.02
N LEU A 278 0.29 -1.04 -2.32
CA LEU A 278 1.38 -2.01 -2.52
C LEU A 278 2.26 -1.66 -3.73
N LEU A 279 1.68 -1.11 -4.80
CA LEU A 279 2.47 -0.62 -5.94
C LEU A 279 3.38 0.54 -5.51
N LEU A 280 2.85 1.52 -4.75
CA LEU A 280 3.65 2.61 -4.22
C LEU A 280 4.78 2.10 -3.32
N LEU A 281 4.50 1.15 -2.41
CA LEU A 281 5.52 0.58 -1.54
C LEU A 281 6.58 -0.22 -2.31
N SER A 282 6.20 -0.83 -3.44
CA SER A 282 7.14 -1.53 -4.30
C SER A 282 8.12 -0.57 -5.00
N TRP A 283 7.65 0.61 -5.41
CA TRP A 283 8.52 1.62 -6.05
C TRP A 283 9.54 2.22 -5.08
N ILE A 284 9.19 2.37 -3.79
CA ILE A 284 10.15 2.79 -2.74
C ILE A 284 11.25 1.72 -2.55
N GLY A 285 11.02 0.48 -3.01
CA GLY A 285 11.95 -0.63 -2.84
C GLY A 285 11.82 -1.37 -1.51
N ILE A 286 10.83 -1.01 -0.67
CA ILE A 286 10.50 -1.73 0.57
C ILE A 286 9.93 -3.12 0.23
N LEU A 287 9.09 -3.19 -0.81
CA LEU A 287 8.40 -4.41 -1.22
C LEU A 287 8.92 -4.96 -2.56
N LYS A 288 9.64 -6.09 -2.50
CA LYS A 288 10.05 -6.87 -3.69
C LYS A 288 8.96 -7.87 -4.06
N ASP A 289 8.92 -8.26 -5.33
CA ASP A 289 7.99 -9.25 -5.88
C ASP A 289 8.14 -10.63 -5.23
N THR A 290 9.36 -11.00 -4.83
CA THR A 290 9.65 -12.24 -4.09
C THR A 290 9.05 -12.26 -2.69
N HIS A 291 9.00 -11.12 -1.98
CA HIS A 291 8.37 -11.02 -0.68
C HIS A 291 6.86 -11.25 -0.80
N LEU A 292 6.17 -10.60 -1.74
CA LEU A 292 4.72 -10.78 -1.91
C LEU A 292 4.34 -12.23 -2.25
N LYS A 293 5.12 -12.90 -3.11
CA LYS A 293 4.86 -14.31 -3.43
C LYS A 293 5.02 -15.24 -2.21
N LYS A 294 6.04 -15.02 -1.38
CA LYS A 294 6.27 -15.82 -0.16
C LYS A 294 5.18 -15.57 0.90
N PHE A 295 4.64 -14.36 0.95
CA PHE A 295 3.65 -13.96 1.95
C PHE A 295 2.18 -14.27 1.59
N ARG A 296 1.90 -14.95 0.48
CA ARG A 296 0.53 -15.29 0.02
C ARG A 296 -0.37 -15.93 1.09
N ARG A 297 0.16 -16.90 1.86
CA ARG A 297 -0.60 -17.56 2.94
C ARG A 297 -0.99 -16.59 4.07
N TYR A 298 -0.12 -15.61 4.37
CA TYR A 298 -0.41 -14.59 5.37
C TYR A 298 -1.38 -13.54 4.82
N ALA A 299 -1.26 -13.19 3.54
CA ALA A 299 -2.21 -12.31 2.87
C ALA A 299 -3.63 -12.89 2.88
N LEU A 300 -3.77 -14.20 2.61
CA LEU A 300 -5.06 -14.89 2.71
C LEU A 300 -5.62 -14.82 4.14
N LEU A 301 -4.80 -15.10 5.16
CA LEU A 301 -5.20 -14.98 6.56
C LEU A 301 -5.66 -13.56 6.90
N VAL A 302 -4.91 -12.54 6.48
CA VAL A 302 -5.27 -11.12 6.70
C VAL A 302 -6.57 -10.75 5.97
N CYS A 303 -6.78 -11.24 4.73
CA CYS A 303 -8.02 -11.01 3.99
C CYS A 303 -9.22 -11.65 4.68
N VAL A 304 -9.05 -12.86 5.23
CA VAL A 304 -10.09 -13.56 6.00
C VAL A 304 -10.39 -12.83 7.30
N ILE A 305 -9.37 -12.40 8.05
CA ILE A 305 -9.55 -11.63 9.29
C ILE A 305 -10.23 -10.28 8.99
N ALA A 306 -9.78 -9.58 7.95
CA ALA A 306 -10.40 -8.33 7.53
C ALA A 306 -11.86 -8.54 7.13
N SER A 307 -12.17 -9.62 6.41
CA SER A 307 -13.56 -9.96 6.05
C SER A 307 -14.39 -10.25 7.29
N ALA A 308 -13.87 -11.04 8.24
CA ALA A 308 -14.55 -11.38 9.49
C ALA A 308 -14.85 -10.16 10.39
N LEU A 309 -14.04 -9.09 10.30
CA LEU A 309 -14.29 -7.83 11.01
C LEU A 309 -15.39 -6.99 10.36
N VAL A 310 -15.63 -7.21 9.08
CA VAL A 310 -16.43 -6.35 8.21
C VAL A 310 -17.81 -6.96 8.00
N THR A 311 -17.87 -8.24 7.67
CA THR A 311 -19.12 -8.99 7.51
C THR A 311 -19.59 -9.54 8.87
N PRO A 312 -20.90 -9.72 9.07
CA PRO A 312 -21.39 -10.45 10.23
C PRO A 312 -20.83 -11.88 10.16
N GLY A 313 -20.59 -12.51 11.33
CA GLY A 313 -19.77 -13.72 11.50
C GLY A 313 -20.31 -15.02 10.88
N ASP A 314 -20.89 -14.97 9.69
CA ASP A 314 -21.33 -16.14 8.93
C ASP A 314 -20.26 -16.62 7.93
N PRO A 315 -20.05 -17.95 7.79
CA PRO A 315 -18.96 -18.47 6.97
C PRO A 315 -19.07 -18.15 5.47
N LEU A 316 -20.29 -18.02 4.95
CA LEU A 316 -20.52 -17.88 3.50
C LEU A 316 -20.26 -16.45 3.03
N THR A 317 -20.79 -15.43 3.71
CA THR A 317 -20.51 -14.03 3.37
C THR A 317 -19.06 -13.69 3.67
N LEU A 318 -18.48 -14.25 4.73
CA LEU A 318 -17.05 -14.11 5.04
C LEU A 318 -16.18 -14.68 3.91
N ALA A 319 -16.45 -15.91 3.45
CA ALA A 319 -15.71 -16.50 2.35
C ALA A 319 -15.86 -15.68 1.06
N LEU A 320 -17.09 -15.22 0.76
CA LEU A 320 -17.33 -14.42 -0.43
C LEU A 320 -16.68 -13.04 -0.37
N ALA A 321 -16.59 -12.41 0.80
CA ALA A 321 -15.90 -11.14 1.00
C ALA A 321 -14.36 -11.29 0.98
N ALA A 322 -13.83 -12.43 1.42
CA ALA A 322 -12.41 -12.71 1.37
C ALA A 322 -11.87 -12.87 -0.06
N ILE A 323 -12.68 -13.43 -0.98
CA ILE A 323 -12.32 -13.61 -2.39
C ILE A 323 -11.90 -12.30 -3.08
N PRO A 324 -12.70 -11.22 -3.09
CA PRO A 324 -12.31 -9.98 -3.74
C PRO A 324 -11.09 -9.34 -3.05
N PHE A 325 -10.96 -9.40 -1.73
CA PHE A 325 -9.75 -8.89 -1.05
C PHE A 325 -8.49 -9.67 -1.44
N TYR A 326 -8.56 -11.00 -1.50
CA TYR A 326 -7.44 -11.81 -1.96
C TYR A 326 -7.14 -11.58 -3.45
N GLY A 327 -8.19 -11.44 -4.26
CA GLY A 327 -8.07 -11.10 -5.69
C GLY A 327 -7.36 -9.76 -5.90
N LEU A 328 -7.64 -8.75 -5.07
CA LEU A 328 -6.93 -7.47 -5.09
C LEU A 328 -5.47 -7.61 -4.69
N TYR A 329 -5.15 -8.48 -3.74
CA TYR A 329 -3.77 -8.80 -3.39
C TYR A 329 -3.02 -9.42 -4.59
N GLU A 330 -3.62 -10.39 -5.28
CA GLU A 330 -3.00 -10.96 -6.49
C GLU A 330 -2.91 -9.94 -7.65
N LEU A 331 -3.93 -9.08 -7.79
CA LEU A 331 -3.91 -7.97 -8.75
C LEU A 331 -2.74 -7.01 -8.46
N SER A 332 -2.41 -6.77 -7.19
CA SER A 332 -1.25 -5.96 -6.82
C SER A 332 0.07 -6.57 -7.29
N ILE A 333 0.23 -7.90 -7.18
CA ILE A 333 1.43 -8.61 -7.65
C ILE A 333 1.52 -8.50 -9.18
N LEU A 334 0.38 -8.61 -9.88
CA LEU A 334 0.31 -8.44 -11.33
C LEU A 334 0.68 -7.01 -11.76
N LEU A 335 0.14 -5.99 -11.08
CA LEU A 335 0.43 -4.58 -11.33
C LEU A 335 1.92 -4.26 -11.16
N ILE A 336 2.55 -4.78 -10.09
CA ILE A 336 4.00 -4.60 -9.84
C ILE A 336 4.83 -5.25 -10.96
N LYS A 337 4.40 -6.38 -11.50
CA LYS A 337 5.07 -7.04 -12.63
C LYS A 337 4.95 -6.24 -13.93
N TRP A 338 3.80 -5.62 -14.18
CA TRP A 338 3.58 -4.78 -15.36
C TRP A 338 4.27 -3.41 -15.27
N PHE A 339 4.35 -2.84 -14.07
CA PHE A 339 4.99 -1.54 -13.79
C PHE A 339 6.19 -1.69 -12.83
N PRO A 340 7.26 -2.40 -13.23
CA PRO A 340 8.39 -2.68 -12.35
C PRO A 340 9.17 -1.40 -12.00
N ALA A 341 9.52 -1.26 -10.72
CA ALA A 341 10.29 -0.12 -10.21
C ALA A 341 11.59 0.13 -11.00
N LYS A 342 12.25 -0.92 -11.51
CA LYS A 342 13.49 -0.81 -12.32
C LYS A 342 13.30 -0.15 -13.70
N ARG A 343 12.10 -0.17 -14.28
CA ARG A 343 11.83 0.56 -15.55
C ARG A 343 11.60 2.04 -15.29
N VAL A 344 11.22 2.38 -14.06
CA VAL A 344 10.99 3.74 -13.65
C VAL A 344 12.30 4.30 -13.12
N ALA A 345 12.92 3.72 -12.10
CA ALA A 345 14.27 4.00 -11.60
C ALA A 345 15.33 3.83 -12.71
N GLY A 346 15.69 4.95 -13.35
CA GLY A 346 16.79 5.01 -14.31
C GLY A 346 18.03 4.29 -13.77
N LYS A 347 18.75 3.59 -14.67
CA LYS A 347 19.95 2.79 -14.41
C LYS A 347 20.73 3.37 -13.23
N LYS A 348 20.90 2.57 -12.17
CA LYS A 348 22.12 2.67 -11.37
C LYS A 348 23.27 2.37 -12.32
N GLU A 349 23.86 3.40 -12.90
CA GLU A 349 25.30 3.38 -13.07
C GLU A 349 25.83 3.09 -11.68
N THR A 350 26.15 1.83 -11.47
CA THR A 350 26.88 1.40 -10.29
C THR A 350 28.29 1.87 -10.56
N GLY A 351 28.48 3.18 -10.53
CA GLY A 351 29.74 3.78 -10.20
C GLY A 351 30.07 3.28 -8.80
N ARG A 352 30.69 2.10 -8.74
CA ARG A 352 31.93 2.04 -8.00
C ARG A 352 32.85 3.06 -8.68
N GLU A 353 32.63 4.33 -8.34
CA GLU A 353 33.75 5.19 -8.06
C GLU A 353 34.44 4.47 -6.92
N ARG A 354 35.34 3.57 -7.32
CA ARG A 354 36.48 3.25 -6.51
C ARG A 354 37.00 4.61 -6.09
N TRP A 355 37.00 4.87 -4.78
CA TRP A 355 37.79 5.94 -4.22
C TRP A 355 39.19 5.76 -4.82
N GLU A 356 39.49 6.50 -5.87
CA GLU A 356 40.86 6.84 -6.17
C GLU A 356 41.21 7.75 -5.01
N ASP A 357 42.05 7.22 -4.12
CA ASP A 357 42.69 8.02 -3.09
C ASP A 357 43.09 9.35 -3.73
N PRO A 358 42.85 10.49 -3.06
CA PRO A 358 43.31 11.78 -3.55
C PRO A 358 44.76 11.59 -3.96
N LYS A 359 45.05 11.73 -5.26
CA LYS A 359 46.43 11.66 -5.75
C LYS A 359 47.23 12.56 -4.81
N PRO A 360 48.25 12.03 -4.11
CA PRO A 360 49.03 12.86 -3.19
C PRO A 360 49.42 14.13 -3.96
N PRO A 361 49.33 15.31 -3.32
CA PRO A 361 49.59 16.57 -4.00
C PRO A 361 50.86 16.40 -4.82
N ALA A 362 50.76 16.65 -6.13
CA ALA A 362 51.91 16.53 -7.01
C ALA A 362 53.06 17.28 -6.36
N ASP A 363 54.22 16.64 -6.28
CA ASP A 363 55.43 17.29 -5.80
C ASP A 363 55.51 18.68 -6.45
N PRO A 364 55.81 19.74 -5.68
CA PRO A 364 55.94 21.06 -6.25
C PRO A 364 56.86 20.96 -7.47
N PRO A 365 56.50 21.60 -8.61
CA PRO A 365 57.34 21.55 -9.80
C PRO A 365 58.77 21.91 -9.38
N PRO A 366 59.79 21.16 -9.84
CA PRO A 366 61.15 21.38 -9.41
C PRO A 366 61.47 22.86 -9.59
N SER A 367 61.85 23.51 -8.48
CA SER A 367 62.25 24.90 -8.45
C SER A 367 63.21 25.15 -9.61
N GLN A 368 62.82 26.06 -10.50
CA GLN A 368 63.65 26.44 -11.65
C GLN A 368 65.06 26.73 -11.14
N PRO A 369 66.11 26.09 -11.69
CA PRO A 369 67.46 26.43 -11.30
C PRO A 369 67.71 27.91 -11.61
N PRO A 370 68.46 28.62 -10.74
CA PRO A 370 68.73 30.04 -10.93
C PRO A 370 69.35 30.30 -12.32
N PRO A 371 69.09 31.48 -12.93
CA PRO A 371 69.61 31.80 -14.25
C PRO A 371 71.14 31.66 -14.26
N GLN A 372 71.64 30.88 -15.22
CA GLN A 372 73.07 30.66 -15.39
C GLN A 372 73.78 32.00 -15.65
N PRO A 373 74.91 32.30 -14.99
CA PRO A 373 75.73 33.44 -15.34
C PRO A 373 76.30 33.27 -16.76
N PRO A 374 76.60 34.38 -17.48
CA PRO A 374 77.02 34.33 -18.87
C PRO A 374 78.26 33.44 -19.07
N SER A 375 78.19 32.63 -20.12
CA SER A 375 79.15 31.60 -20.52
C SER A 375 80.58 32.16 -20.60
N GLN A 376 81.51 31.54 -19.88
CA GLN A 376 82.95 31.76 -20.10
C GLN A 376 83.36 31.25 -21.49
N PRO A 377 84.31 31.92 -22.19
CA PRO A 377 84.79 31.47 -23.48
C PRO A 377 85.54 30.12 -23.39
N PRO A 378 85.55 29.33 -24.48
CA PRO A 378 86.04 27.95 -24.46
C PRO A 378 87.55 27.87 -24.15
N GLN A 379 87.90 26.96 -23.23
CA GLN A 379 89.27 26.57 -22.90
C GLN A 379 89.86 25.65 -23.99
N PRO A 380 91.18 25.71 -24.28
CA PRO A 380 91.80 24.86 -25.28
C PRO A 380 91.99 23.42 -24.80
N TRP A 381 91.93 22.49 -25.77
CA TRP A 381 91.98 21.04 -25.60
C TRP A 381 93.16 20.53 -24.76
N SER A 382 92.91 19.55 -23.87
CA SER A 382 93.91 18.78 -23.13
C SER A 382 93.71 17.27 -23.35
N PRO A 383 94.78 16.47 -23.55
CA PRO A 383 94.67 15.03 -23.83
C PRO A 383 94.32 14.19 -22.59
N PRO A 384 93.66 13.03 -22.76
CA PRO A 384 93.25 12.17 -21.65
C PRO A 384 94.43 11.43 -21.01
N SER A 385 94.52 11.52 -19.68
CA SER A 385 95.49 10.82 -18.84
C SER A 385 94.86 9.58 -18.20
N SER A 386 94.87 8.45 -18.90
CA SER A 386 94.63 7.12 -18.32
C SER A 386 95.45 6.05 -19.07
N PRO A 387 96.11 5.11 -18.36
CA PRO A 387 96.91 4.05 -18.97
C PRO A 387 96.03 2.94 -19.61
N PRO A 388 96.55 2.18 -20.59
CA PRO A 388 95.77 1.18 -21.32
C PRO A 388 95.50 -0.09 -20.49
N MET A 389 94.25 -0.59 -20.56
CA MET A 389 93.83 -1.88 -20.00
C MET A 389 94.39 -3.06 -20.83
N PRO A 390 94.63 -4.23 -20.22
CA PRO A 390 95.20 -5.39 -20.92
C PRO A 390 94.22 -5.99 -21.95
N PHE A 391 94.79 -6.42 -23.08
CA PHE A 391 94.13 -6.96 -24.25
C PHE A 391 93.39 -8.28 -23.94
N ASN A 392 92.07 -8.34 -24.13
CA ASN A 392 91.28 -9.57 -24.05
C ASN A 392 91.09 -10.15 -25.47
N PRO A 393 91.69 -11.31 -25.81
CA PRO A 393 91.71 -11.83 -27.18
C PRO A 393 90.38 -12.38 -27.70
N ASN A 394 89.33 -12.44 -26.86
CA ASN A 394 88.04 -13.07 -27.22
C ASN A 394 86.85 -12.09 -27.28
N ALA A 395 87.09 -10.77 -27.29
CA ALA A 395 86.04 -9.78 -27.46
C ALA A 395 85.77 -9.48 -28.94
N GLY A 396 84.52 -9.61 -29.39
CA GLY A 396 84.08 -9.11 -30.68
C GLY A 396 84.06 -7.56 -30.71
N PRO A 397 83.93 -6.93 -31.89
CA PRO A 397 84.06 -5.48 -32.06
C PRO A 397 83.09 -4.63 -31.21
N ASP A 398 82.05 -5.24 -30.64
CA ASP A 398 81.02 -4.56 -29.84
C ASP A 398 81.04 -4.94 -28.34
N GLY A 399 82.02 -5.74 -27.89
CA GLY A 399 82.18 -6.12 -26.48
C GLY A 399 81.26 -7.25 -25.96
N GLU A 400 80.43 -7.85 -26.82
CA GLU A 400 79.59 -9.01 -26.51
C GLU A 400 80.29 -10.34 -26.87
N PRO A 401 80.09 -11.45 -26.12
CA PRO A 401 80.66 -12.76 -26.47
C PRO A 401 79.93 -13.41 -27.66
N PHE A 402 80.69 -14.04 -28.58
CA PHE A 402 80.14 -14.80 -29.71
C PHE A 402 79.29 -16.00 -29.25
N ALA A 403 77.98 -15.96 -29.46
CA ALA A 403 77.09 -17.11 -29.33
C ALA A 403 77.04 -17.90 -30.66
N GLY A 404 77.71 -19.05 -30.71
CA GLY A 404 77.52 -20.07 -31.76
C GLY A 404 76.34 -21.00 -31.45
N PRO A 405 75.77 -21.71 -32.45
CA PRO A 405 74.55 -22.49 -32.28
C PRO A 405 74.85 -23.82 -31.57
N ARG A 406 74.22 -24.08 -30.43
CA ARG A 406 74.30 -25.38 -29.74
C ARG A 406 72.97 -26.12 -29.84
N VAL A 407 73.02 -27.24 -30.55
CA VAL A 407 71.98 -28.28 -30.62
C VAL A 407 71.78 -28.87 -29.23
N GLU A 408 70.55 -28.82 -28.71
CA GLU A 408 70.15 -29.55 -27.50
C GLU A 408 69.75 -30.99 -27.85
N PRO A 409 70.29 -32.02 -27.17
CA PRO A 409 69.75 -33.37 -27.20
C PRO A 409 68.70 -33.57 -26.10
N SER A 410 67.58 -34.17 -26.51
CA SER A 410 66.49 -34.68 -25.66
C SER A 410 66.97 -35.67 -24.60
N PRO A 411 66.32 -35.70 -23.42
CA PRO A 411 65.91 -36.98 -22.87
C PRO A 411 64.50 -36.97 -22.24
N GLY A 412 63.68 -37.95 -22.65
CA GLY A 412 62.88 -38.80 -21.75
C GLY A 412 61.56 -38.27 -21.18
N PRO A 413 60.47 -39.06 -21.22
CA PRO A 413 59.11 -38.59 -20.89
C PRO A 413 58.81 -38.60 -19.38
N ASP A 414 58.31 -37.48 -18.87
CA ASP A 414 57.67 -37.35 -17.54
C ASP A 414 56.15 -37.63 -17.69
N PRO A 415 55.60 -38.62 -16.96
CA PRO A 415 54.22 -39.06 -17.08
C PRO A 415 53.28 -38.14 -16.29
N SER A 416 53.07 -36.93 -16.81
CA SER A 416 52.14 -35.96 -16.17
C SER A 416 51.25 -35.22 -17.16
N ARG A 417 51.07 -35.74 -18.38
CA ARG A 417 50.16 -35.17 -19.39
C ARG A 417 49.62 -36.28 -20.28
N ASP A 418 48.50 -36.88 -19.86
CA ASP A 418 47.46 -37.46 -20.73
C ASP A 418 46.32 -38.01 -19.86
N LEU A 419 45.31 -37.18 -19.56
CA LEU A 419 43.97 -37.68 -19.23
C LEU A 419 42.91 -36.75 -19.86
N PRO A 420 42.01 -37.26 -20.71
CA PRO A 420 40.82 -36.54 -21.20
C PRO A 420 39.70 -36.51 -20.13
N PRO A 421 38.60 -35.75 -20.34
CA PRO A 421 37.84 -35.10 -19.27
C PRO A 421 36.87 -36.05 -18.58
N LEU A 422 36.80 -36.00 -17.24
CA LEU A 422 35.75 -36.66 -16.47
C LEU A 422 34.72 -35.63 -16.02
N GLY A 423 33.61 -35.57 -16.75
CA GLY A 423 32.37 -34.98 -16.27
C GLY A 423 31.77 -35.89 -15.21
N MET A 424 31.72 -35.41 -13.98
CA MET A 424 30.94 -35.98 -12.89
C MET A 424 29.95 -34.91 -12.44
N SER A 425 28.67 -35.28 -12.31
CA SER A 425 27.58 -34.32 -12.06
C SER A 425 27.44 -34.00 -10.57
N ASP A 426 26.94 -32.81 -10.23
CA ASP A 426 26.72 -32.36 -8.84
C ASP A 426 25.79 -33.30 -8.03
N GLU A 427 25.02 -34.18 -8.69
CA GLU A 427 24.17 -35.19 -8.05
C GLU A 427 24.92 -36.47 -7.60
N GLU A 428 26.14 -36.73 -8.09
CA GLU A 428 26.98 -37.84 -7.60
C GLU A 428 27.77 -37.43 -6.35
N ILE A 429 28.12 -36.14 -6.24
CA ILE A 429 28.81 -35.57 -5.07
C ILE A 429 27.88 -35.55 -3.84
N SER A 430 26.57 -35.35 -4.04
CA SER A 430 25.60 -35.38 -2.93
C SER A 430 25.35 -36.79 -2.38
N ARG A 431 25.42 -37.84 -3.22
CA ARG A 431 25.25 -39.25 -2.76
C ARG A 431 26.41 -39.75 -1.90
N ILE A 432 27.63 -39.29 -2.15
CA ILE A 432 28.80 -39.65 -1.34
C ILE A 432 28.74 -38.99 0.04
N ASN A 433 28.21 -37.76 0.12
CA ASN A 433 28.10 -37.03 1.38
C ASN A 433 26.97 -37.57 2.29
N GLU A 434 25.92 -38.16 1.71
CA GLU A 434 24.85 -38.83 2.48
C GLU A 434 25.26 -40.21 3.03
N GLN A 435 26.20 -40.93 2.39
CA GLN A 435 26.73 -42.19 2.94
C GLN A 435 27.84 -42.00 3.99
N GLY A 436 28.48 -40.82 4.02
CA GLY A 436 29.55 -40.50 4.98
C GLY A 436 29.09 -40.17 6.41
N MET A 437 27.81 -39.85 6.63
CA MET A 437 27.30 -39.47 7.97
C MET A 437 26.65 -40.61 8.76
N SER A 438 26.52 -41.83 8.22
CA SER A 438 25.96 -42.96 8.98
C SER A 438 26.98 -43.74 9.82
N GLY A 439 28.29 -43.56 9.58
CA GLY A 439 29.36 -44.26 10.30
C GLY A 439 29.82 -43.58 11.61
N ALA A 440 29.77 -42.26 11.69
CA ALA A 440 30.27 -41.52 12.87
C ALA A 440 29.40 -41.74 14.11
N GLY A 441 28.09 -41.94 13.95
CA GLY A 441 27.16 -42.25 15.05
C GLY A 441 27.32 -43.65 15.64
N GLN A 442 27.88 -44.61 14.88
CA GLN A 442 28.14 -45.97 15.37
C GLN A 442 29.42 -46.05 16.21
N TRP A 443 30.41 -45.20 15.93
CA TRP A 443 31.66 -45.13 16.70
C TRP A 443 31.47 -44.50 18.09
N TYR A 444 30.70 -43.41 18.19
CA TYR A 444 30.40 -42.77 19.49
C TYR A 444 29.50 -43.61 20.40
N ARG A 445 28.67 -44.50 19.84
CA ARG A 445 27.84 -45.44 20.60
C ARG A 445 28.65 -46.62 21.17
N ALA A 446 29.81 -46.91 20.59
CA ALA A 446 30.70 -48.00 21.03
C ALA A 446 31.74 -47.59 22.09
N ASN A 447 32.12 -46.31 22.16
CA ASN A 447 33.29 -45.86 22.95
C ASN A 447 33.03 -44.75 23.99
N GLY A 448 31.77 -44.46 24.34
CA GLY A 448 31.37 -43.79 25.58
C GLY A 448 32.11 -42.50 25.98
N ALA A 449 31.71 -41.35 25.43
CA ALA A 449 31.61 -40.04 26.11
C ALA A 449 31.20 -38.94 25.08
N PRO A 450 30.30 -37.99 25.43
CA PRO A 450 29.97 -36.85 24.58
C PRO A 450 30.95 -35.68 24.80
N PRO A 451 31.24 -34.86 23.76
CA PRO A 451 31.94 -33.59 23.97
C PRO A 451 30.96 -32.50 24.44
N GLU A 452 31.31 -31.84 25.53
CA GLU A 452 30.68 -30.63 26.05
C GLU A 452 30.82 -29.44 25.08
N GLU A 453 29.81 -28.59 25.03
CA GLU A 453 29.79 -27.30 24.31
C GLU A 453 30.89 -26.36 24.81
N PRO A 454 31.52 -25.54 23.94
CA PRO A 454 32.21 -24.36 24.39
C PRO A 454 31.25 -23.16 24.45
N ARG A 455 31.04 -22.66 25.67
CA ARG A 455 30.78 -21.23 25.92
C ARG A 455 32.05 -20.44 25.58
N VAL A 456 31.91 -19.40 24.76
CA VAL A 456 32.15 -17.96 25.02
C VAL A 456 31.98 -17.22 23.69
#